data_AF-A0A386AZ84-F1
#
_entry.id   AF-A0A386AZ84-F1
#
_cell.length_a   1.000
_cell.length_b   1.000
_cell.length_c   1.000
_cell.angle_alpha   90.00
_cell.angle_beta   90.00
_cell.angle_gamma   90.00
#
_symmetry.space_group_name_H-M   'P 1'
#
loop_
_entity.id
_entity.type
_entity.pdbx_description
1 polymer ?
#
loop_
_entity_poly.entity_id
_entity_poly.type
_entity_poly.pdbx_seq_one_letter_code
_entity_poly.pdbx_strand_id
1 'polypeptide(L)'
;MRNDMKPVNFNMVYGIGAPNLWNRFLSQGKNISFTEVQNLHSTWKKTFPQIETYQVKCNNFFNSNYAPLKILGDTKYITSLKGRIRRPQISRTTQDQSFLNFTQIINYPIQATCTDFLKSTLLQIYYAIKRDNLPATIVLSAHDEIILECSPLDVGQV
;
A
#
# COMPACT_ATOMS: atom_id res chain seq x y z
N MET A 1 -0.63 0.96 -23.00
CA MET A 1 -1.73 1.39 -22.12
C MET A 1 -1.68 0.77 -20.72
N ARG A 2 -1.80 -0.56 -20.52
CA ARG A 2 -1.75 -1.17 -19.16
C ARG A 2 -0.41 -0.92 -18.44
N ASN A 3 0.71 -1.08 -19.16
CA ASN A 3 2.04 -0.90 -18.58
C ASN A 3 2.37 0.56 -18.24
N ASP A 4 1.80 1.51 -18.99
CA ASP A 4 2.04 2.95 -18.77
C ASP A 4 1.21 3.49 -17.60
N MET A 5 -0.01 2.96 -17.41
CA MET A 5 -0.90 3.37 -16.33
C MET A 5 -0.62 2.70 -14.99
N LYS A 6 0.07 1.56 -14.97
CA LYS A 6 0.47 0.89 -13.73
C LYS A 6 1.35 1.79 -12.85
N PRO A 7 2.46 2.38 -13.35
CA PRO A 7 3.23 3.37 -12.60
C PRO A 7 2.41 4.58 -12.17
N VAL A 8 1.53 5.09 -13.01
CA VAL A 8 0.66 6.23 -12.67
C VAL A 8 -0.18 5.89 -11.46
N ASN A 9 -0.91 4.77 -11.49
CA ASN A 9 -1.77 4.35 -10.39
C ASN A 9 -0.98 4.16 -9.10
N PHE A 10 0.17 3.48 -9.14
CA PHE A 10 0.98 3.29 -7.94
C PHE A 10 1.52 4.61 -7.38
N ASN A 11 2.05 5.50 -8.22
CA ASN A 11 2.64 6.74 -7.72
C ASN A 11 1.58 7.78 -7.30
N MET A 12 0.45 7.85 -8.01
CA MET A 12 -0.65 8.78 -7.71
C MET A 12 -1.33 8.47 -6.37
N VAL A 13 -1.50 7.19 -6.02
CA VAL A 13 -2.00 6.77 -4.71
C VAL A 13 -1.12 7.28 -3.57
N TYR A 14 0.17 7.50 -3.83
CA TYR A 14 1.14 7.99 -2.83
C TYR A 14 1.38 9.50 -2.89
N GLY A 15 0.58 10.22 -3.67
CA GLY A 15 0.61 11.69 -3.72
C GLY A 15 1.76 12.26 -4.55
N ILE A 16 2.26 11.54 -5.56
CA ILE A 16 3.24 12.11 -6.49
C ILE A 16 2.66 13.38 -7.16
N GLY A 17 3.46 14.44 -7.22
CA GLY A 17 3.11 15.65 -7.98
C GLY A 17 3.29 15.43 -9.48
N ALA A 18 2.56 16.20 -10.30
CA ALA A 18 2.69 16.16 -11.76
C ALA A 18 4.15 16.36 -12.27
N PRO A 19 4.99 17.23 -11.69
CA PRO A 19 6.40 17.34 -12.10
C PRO A 19 7.21 16.05 -11.89
N ASN A 20 7.03 15.41 -10.73
CA ASN A 20 7.72 14.16 -10.43
C ASN A 20 7.18 12.98 -11.25
N LEU A 21 5.88 12.99 -11.54
CA LEU A 21 5.28 12.01 -12.44
C LEU A 21 5.81 12.18 -13.88
N TRP A 22 6.02 13.42 -14.32
CA TRP A 22 6.62 13.69 -15.63
C TRP A 22 8.07 13.19 -15.69
N ASN A 23 8.88 13.51 -14.69
CA ASN A 23 10.26 12.99 -14.59
C ASN A 23 10.31 11.45 -14.60
N ARG A 24 9.33 10.78 -13.97
CA ARG A 24 9.19 9.31 -14.01
C ARG A 24 8.91 8.79 -15.42
N PHE A 25 8.07 9.46 -16.19
CA PHE A 25 7.83 9.07 -17.58
C PHE A 25 9.08 9.26 -18.43
N LEU A 26 9.78 10.39 -18.27
CA LEU A 26 11.03 10.65 -18.97
C LEU A 26 12.11 9.60 -18.64
N SER A 27 12.25 9.21 -17.38
CA SER A 27 13.22 8.18 -16.97
C SER A 27 12.88 6.77 -17.49
N GLN A 28 11.62 6.53 -17.86
CA GLN A 28 11.17 5.32 -18.52
C GLN A 28 11.29 5.38 -20.05
N GLY A 29 11.93 6.43 -20.59
CA GLY A 29 12.09 6.65 -22.03
C GLY A 29 10.78 7.01 -22.74
N LYS A 30 9.77 7.51 -22.00
CA LYS A 30 8.49 7.92 -22.58
C LYS A 30 8.55 9.37 -23.00
N ASN A 31 8.28 9.64 -24.27
CA ASN A 31 8.14 10.99 -24.78
C ASN A 31 6.70 11.47 -24.54
N ILE A 32 6.49 12.19 -23.43
CA ILE A 32 5.21 12.78 -23.04
C ILE A 32 5.45 14.23 -22.61
N SER A 33 4.56 15.13 -23.02
CA SER A 33 4.64 16.54 -22.64
C SER A 33 4.22 16.75 -21.18
N PHE A 34 4.71 17.82 -20.57
CA PHE A 34 4.28 18.19 -19.22
C PHE A 34 2.77 18.48 -19.15
N THR A 35 2.21 19.10 -20.19
CA THR A 35 0.76 19.40 -20.30
C THR A 35 -0.08 18.12 -20.31
N GLU A 36 0.35 17.09 -21.05
CA GLU A 36 -0.33 15.79 -21.04
C GLU A 36 -0.28 15.14 -19.65
N VAL A 37 0.86 15.21 -18.96
CA VAL A 37 0.99 14.69 -17.58
C VAL A 37 0.11 15.46 -16.60
N GLN A 38 0.00 16.79 -16.73
CA GLN A 38 -0.91 17.60 -15.92
C GLN A 38 -2.37 17.23 -16.15
N ASN A 39 -2.77 17.04 -17.41
CA ASN A 39 -4.12 16.59 -17.76
C ASN A 39 -4.40 15.19 -17.19
N LEU A 40 -3.46 14.26 -17.32
CA LEU A 40 -3.55 12.92 -16.74
C LEU A 40 -3.69 12.98 -15.22
N HIS A 41 -2.86 13.77 -14.54
CA HIS A 41 -2.87 13.95 -13.08
C HIS A 41 -4.22 14.49 -12.59
N SER A 42 -4.72 15.54 -13.24
CA SER A 42 -6.01 16.16 -12.90
C SER A 42 -7.19 15.23 -13.17
N THR A 43 -7.15 14.48 -14.28
CA THR A 43 -8.19 13.50 -14.64
C THR A 43 -8.24 12.39 -13.61
N TRP A 44 -7.08 11.82 -13.25
CA TRP A 44 -6.99 10.76 -12.25
C TRP A 44 -7.57 11.19 -10.89
N LYS A 45 -7.28 12.42 -10.44
CA LYS A 45 -7.88 12.96 -9.20
C LYS A 45 -9.40 13.08 -9.27
N LYS A 46 -9.92 13.59 -10.38
CA LYS A 46 -11.38 13.67 -10.61
C LYS A 46 -12.03 12.29 -10.65
N THR A 47 -11.34 11.29 -11.19
CA THR A 47 -11.82 9.90 -11.24
C THR A 47 -11.81 9.24 -9.86
N PHE A 48 -10.81 9.51 -9.01
CA PHE A 48 -10.63 8.87 -7.70
C PHE A 48 -10.61 9.85 -6.52
N PRO A 49 -11.69 10.63 -6.29
CA PRO A 49 -11.72 11.70 -5.28
C PRO A 49 -11.58 11.18 -3.84
N GLN A 50 -11.98 9.92 -3.59
CA GLN A 50 -11.84 9.30 -2.27
C GLN A 50 -10.38 9.04 -1.90
N ILE A 51 -9.50 8.80 -2.89
CA ILE A 51 -8.06 8.62 -2.64
C ILE A 51 -7.45 9.96 -2.21
N GLU A 52 -7.82 11.05 -2.88
CA GLU A 52 -7.39 12.39 -2.47
C GLU A 52 -7.91 12.74 -1.07
N THR A 53 -9.16 12.39 -0.77
CA THR A 53 -9.72 12.55 0.59
C THR A 53 -8.88 11.81 1.64
N TYR A 54 -8.45 10.58 1.33
CA TYR A 54 -7.59 9.80 2.21
C TYR A 54 -6.19 10.44 2.36
N GLN A 55 -5.58 10.91 1.26
CA GLN A 55 -4.29 11.60 1.29
C GLN A 55 -4.34 12.87 2.12
N VAL A 56 -5.40 13.68 1.99
CA VAL A 56 -5.63 14.89 2.79
C VAL A 56 -5.77 14.53 4.27
N LYS A 57 -6.51 13.46 4.60
CA LYS A 57 -6.58 12.96 5.99
C LYS A 57 -5.19 12.60 6.52
N CYS A 58 -4.40 11.81 5.79
CA CYS A 58 -3.02 11.46 6.13
C CYS A 58 -2.11 12.69 6.30
N ASN A 59 -2.28 13.71 5.45
CA ASN A 59 -1.50 14.94 5.53
C ASN A 59 -1.86 15.75 6.78
N ASN A 60 -3.14 15.82 7.11
CA ASN A 60 -3.61 16.46 8.34
C ASN A 60 -3.12 15.70 9.58
N PHE A 61 -3.07 14.36 9.54
CA PHE A 61 -2.46 13.54 10.60
C PHE A 61 -0.96 13.84 10.79
N PHE A 62 -0.23 14.12 9.70
CA PHE A 62 1.20 14.42 9.76
C PHE A 62 1.50 15.84 10.25
N ASN A 63 0.78 16.84 9.72
CA ASN A 63 1.11 18.26 9.91
C ASN A 63 0.39 18.94 11.07
N SER A 64 -0.83 18.52 11.43
CA SER A 64 -1.68 19.29 12.34
C SER A 64 -1.71 18.74 13.77
N ASN A 65 -1.94 19.62 14.74
CA ASN A 65 -2.37 19.26 16.10
C ASN A 65 -3.87 18.89 16.16
N TYR A 66 -4.61 19.01 15.04
CA TYR A 66 -6.07 18.81 14.98
C TYR A 66 -6.49 17.36 14.80
N ALA A 67 -5.59 16.51 14.31
CA ALA A 67 -5.75 15.05 14.31
C ALA A 67 -4.40 14.43 14.70
N PRO A 68 -3.99 14.52 15.97
CA PRO A 68 -2.70 13.99 16.38
C PRO A 68 -2.68 12.49 16.09
N LEU A 69 -1.57 12.01 15.50
CA LEU A 69 -1.26 10.58 15.49
C LEU A 69 -1.49 10.02 16.89
N LYS A 70 -2.09 8.83 16.98
CA LYS A 70 -2.32 8.20 18.28
C LYS A 70 -0.99 8.14 19.03
N ILE A 71 -1.04 8.39 20.33
CA ILE A 71 0.14 8.46 21.18
C ILE A 71 0.16 7.22 22.06
N LEU A 72 1.28 6.49 22.06
CA LEU A 72 1.52 5.36 22.95
C LEU A 72 2.82 5.64 23.71
N GLY A 73 2.69 5.91 25.02
CA GLY A 73 3.77 6.51 25.82
C GLY A 73 4.07 7.91 25.29
N ASP A 74 5.33 8.15 24.91
CA ASP A 74 5.77 9.43 24.34
C ASP A 74 5.90 9.39 22.81
N THR A 75 5.40 8.32 22.16
CA THR A 75 5.61 8.08 20.73
C THR A 75 4.34 8.12 19.92
N LYS A 76 4.38 8.83 18.79
CA LYS A 76 3.31 8.84 17.78
C LYS A 76 3.30 7.54 16.99
N TYR A 77 2.11 7.05 16.65
CA TYR A 77 1.96 5.82 15.87
C TYR A 77 0.77 5.84 14.90
N ILE A 78 0.85 4.97 13.91
CA ILE A 78 -0.19 4.63 12.94
C ILE A 78 -0.55 3.15 13.08
N THR A 79 -1.78 2.77 12.71
CA THR A 79 -2.26 1.39 12.83
C THR A 79 -2.85 0.85 11.54
N SER A 80 -2.80 -0.47 11.37
CA SER A 80 -3.73 -1.17 10.47
C SER A 80 -5.17 -1.11 10.99
N LEU A 81 -6.13 -1.59 10.20
CA LEU A 81 -7.52 -1.75 10.65
C LEU A 81 -7.64 -2.70 11.85
N LYS A 82 -6.80 -3.74 11.94
CA LYS A 82 -6.76 -4.66 13.09
C LYS A 82 -5.82 -4.19 14.23
N GLY A 83 -5.35 -2.94 14.19
CA GLY A 83 -4.60 -2.34 15.29
C GLY A 83 -3.10 -2.60 15.28
N ARG A 84 -2.52 -3.17 14.22
CA ARG A 84 -1.06 -3.39 14.13
C ARG A 84 -0.31 -2.06 14.13
N ILE A 85 0.52 -1.81 15.14
CA ILE A 85 1.19 -0.53 15.38
C ILE A 85 2.46 -0.37 14.54
N ARG A 86 2.65 0.82 13.96
CA ARG A 86 3.93 1.32 13.44
C ARG A 86 4.22 2.70 13.99
N ARG A 87 5.46 2.90 14.43
CA ARG A 87 5.98 4.19 14.88
C ARG A 87 6.80 4.81 13.75
N PRO A 88 6.27 5.78 13.00
CA PRO A 88 7.05 6.48 11.99
C PRO A 88 8.12 7.34 12.67
N GLN A 89 9.32 7.40 12.10
CA GLN A 89 10.38 8.29 12.58
C GLN A 89 10.10 9.71 12.08
N ILE A 90 9.28 10.47 12.80
CA ILE A 90 8.91 11.84 12.41
C ILE A 90 10.09 12.78 12.73
N SER A 91 11.15 12.71 11.93
CA SER A 91 12.24 13.68 11.93
C SER A 91 11.87 14.85 11.02
N ARG A 92 12.04 16.08 11.52
CA ARG A 92 11.79 17.34 10.78
C ARG A 92 13.06 17.94 10.19
N THR A 93 14.21 17.26 10.27
CA THR A 93 15.51 17.88 9.99
C THR A 93 15.84 18.06 8.51
N THR A 94 15.19 17.31 7.59
CA THR A 94 15.40 17.43 6.14
C THR A 94 14.11 17.26 5.34
N GLN A 95 14.03 17.90 4.17
CA GLN A 95 12.86 17.87 3.28
C GLN A 95 12.60 16.48 2.67
N ASP A 96 13.64 15.67 2.46
CA ASP A 96 13.50 14.29 1.97
C ASP A 96 12.95 13.33 3.04
N GLN A 97 13.34 13.51 4.31
CA GLN A 97 12.79 12.73 5.41
C GLN A 97 11.31 13.03 5.64
N SER A 98 10.85 14.27 5.43
CA SER A 98 9.44 14.62 5.60
C SER A 98 8.54 13.93 4.54
N PHE A 99 9.01 13.78 3.30
CA PHE A 99 8.29 13.06 2.25
C PHE A 99 8.27 11.54 2.47
N LEU A 100 9.41 10.95 2.87
CA LEU A 100 9.48 9.53 3.24
C LEU A 100 8.56 9.20 4.42
N ASN A 101 8.42 10.12 5.37
CA ASN A 101 7.50 9.97 6.49
C ASN A 101 6.03 10.08 6.07
N PHE A 102 5.70 10.96 5.13
CA PHE A 102 4.35 11.10 4.61
C PHE A 102 3.88 9.87 3.84
N THR A 103 4.71 9.34 2.94
CA THR A 103 4.37 8.13 2.17
C THR A 103 4.18 6.92 3.07
N GLN A 104 4.95 6.80 4.16
CA GLN A 104 4.73 5.74 5.16
C GLN A 104 3.38 5.85 5.87
N ILE A 105 2.91 7.06 6.17
CA ILE A 105 1.61 7.29 6.82
C ILE A 105 0.45 6.88 5.91
N ILE A 106 0.58 7.09 4.60
CA ILE A 106 -0.39 6.60 3.61
C ILE A 106 -0.30 5.08 3.49
N ASN A 107 0.92 4.53 3.38
CA ASN A 107 1.11 3.15 2.92
C ASN A 107 0.94 2.12 4.00
N TYR A 108 1.44 2.41 5.20
CA TYR A 108 1.49 1.43 6.25
C TYR A 108 0.09 0.93 6.66
N PRO A 109 -0.94 1.78 6.88
CA PRO A 109 -2.27 1.28 7.23
C PRO A 109 -2.83 0.32 6.17
N ILE A 110 -2.59 0.60 4.89
CA ILE A 110 -3.02 -0.24 3.77
C ILE A 110 -2.27 -1.58 3.79
N GLN A 111 -0.93 -1.54 3.73
CA GLN A 111 -0.09 -2.75 3.67
C GLN A 111 -0.24 -3.63 4.90
N ALA A 112 -0.27 -3.03 6.08
CA ALA A 112 -0.43 -3.76 7.33
C ALA A 112 -1.81 -4.43 7.41
N THR A 113 -2.85 -3.77 6.92
CA THR A 113 -4.20 -4.36 6.83
C THR A 113 -4.22 -5.54 5.86
N CYS A 114 -3.63 -5.41 4.67
CA CYS A 114 -3.50 -6.54 3.73
C CYS A 114 -2.72 -7.71 4.35
N THR A 115 -1.64 -7.42 5.09
CA THR A 115 -0.86 -8.43 5.82
C THR A 115 -1.69 -9.13 6.90
N ASP A 116 -2.54 -8.37 7.61
CA ASP A 116 -3.42 -8.91 8.64
C ASP A 116 -4.50 -9.82 8.06
N PHE A 117 -4.97 -9.53 6.83
CA PHE A 117 -5.86 -10.43 6.10
C PHE A 117 -5.12 -11.68 5.65
N LEU A 118 -3.98 -11.55 4.96
CA LEU A 118 -3.20 -12.68 4.46
C LEU A 118 -2.86 -13.67 5.58
N LYS A 119 -2.37 -13.18 6.73
CA LYS A 119 -2.05 -14.04 7.88
C LYS A 119 -3.28 -14.73 8.46
N SER A 120 -4.43 -14.07 8.46
CA SER A 120 -5.69 -14.68 8.89
C SER A 120 -6.13 -15.79 7.94
N THR A 121 -5.98 -15.59 6.62
CA THR A 121 -6.29 -16.58 5.60
C THR A 121 -5.34 -17.77 5.68
N LEU A 122 -4.04 -17.55 5.84
CA LEU A 122 -3.05 -18.61 6.05
C LEU A 122 -3.41 -19.49 7.25
N LEU A 123 -3.81 -18.88 8.36
CA LEU A 123 -4.24 -19.61 9.55
C LEU A 123 -5.49 -20.47 9.29
N GLN A 124 -6.46 -19.93 8.55
CA GLN A 124 -7.66 -20.68 8.18
C GLN A 124 -7.35 -21.86 7.26
N ILE A 125 -6.52 -21.67 6.23
CA ILE A 125 -6.08 -22.73 5.32
C ILE A 125 -5.35 -23.82 6.10
N TYR A 126 -4.43 -23.43 6.99
CA TYR A 126 -3.69 -24.38 7.83
C TYR A 126 -4.62 -25.25 8.68
N TYR A 127 -5.64 -24.65 9.31
CA TYR A 127 -6.60 -25.41 10.10
C TYR A 127 -7.52 -26.27 9.23
N ALA A 128 -7.92 -25.81 8.05
CA ALA A 128 -8.71 -26.61 7.11
C ALA A 128 -7.95 -27.87 6.66
N ILE A 129 -6.69 -27.71 6.25
CA ILE A 129 -5.81 -28.83 5.87
C ILE A 129 -5.72 -29.85 7.01
N LYS A 130 -5.50 -29.39 8.25
CA LYS A 130 -5.40 -30.28 9.42
C LYS A 130 -6.71 -30.95 9.79
N ARG A 131 -7.82 -30.20 9.79
CA ARG A 131 -9.14 -30.70 10.20
C ARG A 131 -9.66 -31.73 9.21
N ASP A 132 -9.51 -31.45 7.92
CA ASP A 132 -10.07 -32.26 6.83
C ASP A 132 -9.05 -33.28 6.29
N ASN A 133 -7.87 -33.35 6.92
CA ASN A 133 -6.74 -34.22 6.57
C ASN A 133 -6.39 -34.16 5.07
N LEU A 134 -6.36 -32.94 4.53
CA LEU A 134 -6.08 -32.72 3.10
C LEU A 134 -4.61 -33.02 2.80
N PRO A 135 -4.31 -33.69 1.67
CA PRO A 135 -2.93 -34.01 1.25
C PRO A 135 -2.25 -32.78 0.60
N ALA A 136 -2.26 -31.65 1.30
CA ALA A 136 -1.69 -30.39 0.85
C ALA A 136 -0.77 -29.76 1.91
N THR A 137 0.27 -29.07 1.45
CA THR A 137 1.22 -28.35 2.29
C THR A 137 1.32 -26.90 1.84
N ILE A 138 1.22 -25.95 2.78
CA ILE A 138 1.51 -24.54 2.50
C ILE A 138 3.03 -24.39 2.34
N VAL A 139 3.48 -24.00 1.14
CA VAL A 139 4.91 -23.86 0.82
C VAL A 139 5.40 -22.43 1.04
N LEU A 140 4.70 -21.46 0.45
CA LEU A 140 5.08 -20.05 0.55
C LEU A 140 3.88 -19.12 0.40
N SER A 141 4.04 -17.90 0.90
CA SER A 141 3.14 -16.79 0.60
C SER A 141 3.94 -15.65 -0.01
N ALA A 142 3.54 -15.17 -1.19
CA ALA A 142 4.19 -14.05 -1.88
C ALA A 142 3.15 -12.98 -2.19
N HIS A 143 3.28 -11.81 -1.55
CA HIS A 143 2.33 -10.70 -1.68
C HIS A 143 0.87 -11.11 -1.40
N ASP A 144 0.06 -11.28 -2.42
CA ASP A 144 -1.35 -11.65 -2.42
C ASP A 144 -1.59 -13.13 -2.79
N GLU A 145 -0.52 -13.90 -2.99
CA GLU A 145 -0.58 -15.32 -3.37
C GLU A 145 -0.17 -16.23 -2.21
N ILE A 146 -0.85 -17.37 -2.10
CA ILE A 146 -0.52 -18.48 -1.20
C ILE A 146 -0.33 -19.70 -2.07
N ILE A 147 0.84 -20.33 -1.98
CA ILE A 147 1.20 -21.51 -2.77
C ILE A 147 1.08 -22.75 -1.90
N LEU A 148 0.29 -23.69 -2.40
CA LEU A 148 0.09 -25.02 -1.83
C LEU A 148 0.77 -26.05 -2.75
N GLU A 149 1.39 -27.05 -2.14
CA GLU A 149 1.90 -28.24 -2.82
C GLU A 149 1.02 -29.44 -2.46
N CYS A 150 0.64 -30.22 -3.47
CA CYS A 150 -0.09 -31.47 -3.33
C CYS A 150 0.27 -32.42 -4.49
N SER A 151 -0.09 -33.70 -4.35
CA SER A 151 0.02 -34.65 -5.47
C SER A 151 -0.92 -34.24 -6.60
N PRO A 152 -0.54 -34.42 -7.89
CA PRO A 152 -1.44 -34.15 -9.01
C PRO A 152 -2.78 -34.88 -8.95
N LEU A 153 -2.82 -36.05 -8.28
CA LEU A 153 -4.04 -36.83 -8.08
C LEU A 153 -5.03 -36.18 -7.10
N ASP A 154 -4.53 -35.32 -6.22
CA ASP A 154 -5.31 -34.74 -5.12
C ASP A 154 -5.77 -33.30 -5.41
N VAL A 155 -5.40 -32.72 -6.55
CA VAL A 155 -5.71 -31.33 -6.93
C VAL A 155 -7.22 -31.04 -6.94
N GLY A 156 -8.07 -32.02 -7.24
CA GLY A 156 -9.52 -31.83 -7.21
C GLY A 156 -10.12 -31.79 -5.80
N GLN A 157 -9.39 -32.31 -4.81
CA GLN A 157 -9.79 -32.34 -3.40
C GLN A 157 -9.26 -31.13 -2.63
N VAL A 158 -8.07 -30.64 -3.00
CA VAL A 158 -7.37 -29.47 -2.42
C VAL A 158 -7.96 -28.17 -2.94
#